data_AF-A0A7L9ANP2-F1
#
_entry.id   AF-A0A7L9ANP2-F1
#
_cell.length_a   1.000
_cell.length_b   1.000
_cell.length_c   1.000
_cell.angle_alpha   90.00
_cell.angle_beta   90.00
_cell.angle_gamma   90.00
#
_symmetry.space_group_name_H-M   'P 1'
#
loop_
_entity.id
_entity.type
_entity.pdbx_description
1 polymer ?
#
loop_
_entity_poly.entity_id
_entity_poly.type
_entity_poly.pdbx_seq_one_letter_code
_entity_poly.pdbx_strand_id
1 'polypeptide(L)'
;RCNLIWSAPKTLMIGWVDTIRICVIRKRNQIELQTRDVTEYLVDPIYTFQTDYYISGLGPLDNQLVLLGVPKELGPETHKPQRPVISVADYKDCEFCEVTNETLNI
;
A
#
# COMPACT_ATOMS: atom_id res chain seq x y z
N ARG A 1 -7.05 7.35 8.11
CA ARG A 1 -6.41 8.37 7.24
C ARG A 1 -5.85 7.66 6.02
N CYS A 2 -5.74 8.32 4.86
CA CYS A 2 -5.09 7.75 3.68
C CYS A 2 -3.58 8.04 3.76
N ASN A 3 -2.74 7.04 3.50
CA ASN A 3 -1.29 7.16 3.44
C ASN A 3 -0.86 7.18 1.97
N LEU A 4 -0.11 8.20 1.56
CA LEU A 4 0.36 8.39 0.20
C LEU A 4 1.87 8.57 0.22
N ILE A 5 2.61 7.74 -0.52
CA ILE A 5 4.06 7.86 -0.64
C ILE A 5 4.53 7.53 -2.05
N TRP A 6 5.46 8.33 -2.56
CA TRP A 6 6.11 8.08 -3.83
C TRP A 6 7.24 7.08 -3.62
N SER A 7 7.17 5.93 -4.29
CA SER A 7 8.27 4.97 -4.33
C SER A 7 9.23 5.22 -5.50
N ALA A 8 8.76 5.92 -6.53
CA ALA A 8 9.54 6.36 -7.68
C ALA A 8 8.87 7.61 -8.31
N PRO A 9 9.52 8.32 -9.25
CA PRO A 9 8.98 9.57 -9.83
C PRO A 9 7.57 9.49 -10.41
N LYS A 10 7.14 8.29 -10.82
CA LYS A 10 5.80 8.04 -11.39
C LYS A 10 5.07 6.89 -10.69
N THR A 11 5.57 6.39 -9.56
CA THR A 11 4.94 5.28 -8.84
C THR A 11 4.50 5.76 -7.46
N LEU A 12 3.19 5.66 -7.21
CA LEU A 12 2.54 6.10 -5.99
C LEU A 12 2.00 4.88 -5.23
N MET A 13 2.44 4.70 -4.00
CA MET A 13 1.87 3.73 -3.06
C MET A 13 0.80 4.43 -2.22
N ILE A 14 -0.36 3.78 -2.10
CA ILE A 14 -1.55 4.29 -1.43
C ILE A 14 -1.99 3.25 -0.41
N GLY A 15 -2.16 3.66 0.84
CA GLY A 15 -2.69 2.83 1.92
C GLY A 15 -3.97 3.42 2.49
N TRP A 16 -5.06 2.66 2.49
CA TRP A 16 -6.34 3.08 3.05
C TRP A 16 -7.04 1.93 3.76
N VAL A 17 -7.30 2.11 5.06
CA VAL A 17 -7.84 1.06 5.95
C VAL A 17 -6.89 -0.13 5.94
N ASP A 18 -7.16 -1.15 5.13
CA ASP A 18 -6.37 -2.36 4.99
C ASP A 18 -5.96 -2.63 3.53
N THR A 19 -6.28 -1.69 2.65
CA THR A 19 -6.09 -1.81 1.21
C THR A 19 -4.86 -1.03 0.80
N ILE A 20 -3.97 -1.69 0.07
CA ILE A 20 -2.79 -1.09 -0.53
C ILE A 20 -3.00 -1.08 -2.04
N ARG A 21 -2.73 0.06 -2.65
CA ARG A 21 -2.70 0.23 -4.11
C ARG A 21 -1.38 0.83 -4.54
N ILE A 22 -0.80 0.25 -5.58
CA ILE A 22 0.41 0.77 -6.20
C ILE A 22 0.05 1.19 -7.59
N CYS A 23 0.16 2.49 -7.84
CA CYS A 23 -0.29 3.12 -9.05
C CYS A 23 0.88 3.70 -9.84
N VAL A 24 0.80 3.61 -11.16
CA VAL A 24 1.69 4.35 -12.06
C VAL A 24 0.94 5.53 -12.64
N ILE A 25 1.56 6.71 -12.54
CA ILE A 25 1.04 7.92 -13.18
C ILE A 25 1.70 8.07 -14.55
N ARG A 26 0.90 7.94 -15.60
CA ARG A 26 1.37 8.08 -16.98
C ARG A 26 0.55 9.09 -17.76
N LYS A 27 1.17 9.64 -18.81
CA LYS A 27 0.51 10.50 -19.79
C LYS A 27 -0.39 9.65 -20.68
N ARG A 28 -1.59 10.13 -20.97
CA ARG A 28 -2.51 9.52 -21.94
C ARG A 28 -1.90 9.54 -23.34
N ASN A 29 -2.15 8.48 -24.11
CA ASN A 29 -1.83 8.46 -25.53
C ASN A 29 -2.86 9.28 -26.34
N GLN A 30 -2.58 9.53 -27.63
CA GLN A 30 -3.46 10.34 -28.47
C GLN A 30 -4.86 9.76 -28.64
N ILE A 31 -5.02 8.44 -28.61
CA ILE A 31 -6.31 7.75 -28.72
C ILE A 31 -7.12 7.96 -27.44
N GLU A 32 -6.50 7.81 -26.27
CA GLU A 32 -7.11 8.06 -24.96
C GLU A 32 -7.52 9.53 -24.76
N LEU A 33 -6.85 10.47 -25.42
CA LEU A 33 -7.18 11.90 -25.39
C LEU A 33 -8.35 12.28 -26.32
N GLN A 34 -8.70 11.43 -27.30
CA GLN A 34 -9.80 11.70 -28.23
C GLN A 34 -11.18 11.50 -27.57
N THR A 35 -11.25 10.72 -26.49
CA THR A 35 -12.44 10.64 -25.63
C THR A 35 -12.54 11.90 -24.76
N ARG A 36 -13.72 12.55 -24.78
CA ARG A 36 -14.02 13.87 -24.18
C ARG A 36 -13.29 14.20 -22.87
N ASP A 37 -12.82 15.45 -22.80
CA ASP A 37 -12.45 16.21 -21.59
C ASP A 37 -11.71 15.43 -20.48
N VAL A 38 -10.79 14.57 -20.90
CA VAL A 38 -9.91 13.84 -19.98
C VAL A 38 -8.65 14.63 -19.68
N THR A 39 -8.12 14.48 -18.46
CA THR A 39 -6.85 15.09 -18.06
C THR A 39 -5.68 14.57 -18.89
N GLU A 40 -4.52 15.23 -18.85
CA GLU A 40 -3.32 14.74 -19.55
C GLU A 40 -2.76 13.44 -18.93
N TYR A 41 -2.92 13.27 -17.61
CA TYR A 41 -2.37 12.15 -16.85
C TYR A 41 -3.47 11.25 -16.29
N LEU A 42 -3.24 9.94 -16.34
CA LEU A 42 -4.07 8.94 -15.68
C LEU A 42 -3.27 8.20 -14.61
N VAL A 43 -4.00 7.55 -13.73
CA VAL A 43 -3.48 6.74 -12.63
C VAL A 43 -3.87 5.29 -12.91
N ASP A 44 -2.90 4.47 -13.32
CA ASP A 44 -3.12 3.04 -13.53
C ASP A 44 -2.83 2.29 -12.22
N PRO A 45 -3.81 1.59 -11.63
CA PRO A 45 -3.53 0.67 -10.53
C PRO A 45 -2.80 -0.56 -11.09
N ILE A 46 -1.53 -0.73 -10.73
CA ILE A 46 -0.71 -1.88 -11.14
C ILE A 46 -0.93 -3.04 -10.18
N TYR A 47 -0.96 -2.75 -8.89
CA TYR A 47 -1.22 -3.73 -7.84
C TYR A 47 -2.30 -3.22 -6.90
N THR A 48 -3.19 -4.11 -6.47
CA THR A 48 -4.19 -3.84 -5.43
C THR A 48 -4.34 -5.10 -4.59
N PHE A 49 -4.09 -4.97 -3.29
CA PHE A 49 -4.19 -6.08 -2.36
C PHE A 49 -4.64 -5.59 -0.99
N GLN A 50 -5.13 -6.51 -0.18
CA GLN A 50 -5.46 -6.25 1.22
C GLN A 50 -4.40 -6.88 2.13
N THR A 51 -4.31 -6.35 3.34
CA THR A 51 -3.43 -6.84 4.39
C THR A 51 -4.23 -7.14 5.65
N ASP A 52 -3.66 -7.92 6.57
CA ASP A 52 -4.27 -8.23 7.87
C ASP A 52 -4.08 -7.13 8.92
N TYR A 53 -3.53 -5.99 8.49
CA TYR A 53 -3.27 -4.83 9.34
C TYR A 53 -4.16 -3.64 8.97
N TYR A 54 -4.59 -2.88 9.98
CA TYR A 54 -5.04 -1.51 9.78
C TYR A 54 -3.83 -0.61 9.56
N ILE A 55 -3.73 -0.05 8.35
CA ILE A 55 -2.59 0.71 7.85
C ILE A 55 -2.51 2.05 8.58
N SER A 56 -1.38 2.27 9.23
CA SER A 56 -1.00 3.53 9.87
C SER A 56 0.11 4.26 9.12
N GLY A 57 0.92 3.55 8.32
CA GLY A 57 1.94 4.13 7.44
C GLY A 57 2.43 3.14 6.39
N LEU A 58 3.00 3.66 5.29
CA LEU A 58 3.63 2.88 4.22
C LEU A 58 4.98 3.49 3.86
N GLY A 59 5.93 2.68 3.43
CA GLY A 59 7.25 3.09 2.97
C GLY A 59 7.82 2.16 1.90
N PRO A 60 8.51 2.67 0.88
CA PRO A 60 9.27 1.81 -0.03
C PRO A 60 10.55 1.29 0.64
N LEU A 61 10.93 0.03 0.36
CA LEU A 61 12.24 -0.54 0.67
C LEU A 61 12.73 -1.32 -0.55
N ASP A 62 13.58 -0.72 -1.36
CA ASP A 62 14.02 -1.27 -2.65
C ASP A 62 12.83 -1.77 -3.51
N ASN A 63 12.70 -3.09 -3.67
CA ASN A 63 11.64 -3.75 -4.42
C ASN A 63 10.46 -4.24 -3.54
N GLN A 64 10.48 -3.89 -2.26
CA GLN A 64 9.55 -4.32 -1.22
C GLN A 64 8.79 -3.13 -0.65
N LEU A 65 7.80 -3.45 0.17
CA LEU A 65 6.97 -2.50 0.90
C LEU A 65 7.20 -2.67 2.39
N VAL A 66 7.38 -1.55 3.08
CA VAL A 66 7.32 -1.46 4.54
C VAL A 66 5.94 -0.96 4.93
N LEU A 67 5.27 -1.66 5.83
CA LEU A 67 3.98 -1.32 6.39
C LEU A 67 4.11 -1.09 7.89
N LEU A 68 3.60 0.04 8.36
CA LEU A 68 3.28 0.25 9.77
C LEU A 68 1.78 0.05 9.95
N GLY A 69 1.39 -0.87 10.81
CA GLY A 69 -0.03 -1.14 11.03
C GLY A 69 -0.33 -1.81 12.36
N VAL A 70 -1.61 -1.92 12.67
CA VAL A 70 -2.10 -2.64 13.85
C VAL A 70 -2.81 -3.90 13.35
N PRO A 71 -2.52 -5.10 13.88
CA PRO A 71 -3.22 -6.32 13.51
C PRO A 71 -4.74 -6.16 13.67
N LYS A 72 -5.52 -6.64 12.70
CA LYS A 72 -6.98 -6.68 12.79
C LYS A 72 -7.45 -7.68 13.84
N GLU A 73 -6.74 -8.80 13.96
CA GLU A 73 -7.03 -9.83 14.93
C GLU A 73 -6.72 -9.33 16.36
N LEU A 74 -7.53 -9.77 17.32
CA LEU A 74 -7.28 -9.51 18.73
C LEU A 74 -6.23 -10.47 19.27
N GLY A 75 -5.48 -10.05 20.29
CA GLY A 75 -4.47 -10.91 20.92
C GLY A 75 -5.12 -12.20 21.45
N PRO A 76 -4.54 -13.39 21.16
CA PRO A 76 -5.20 -14.67 21.40
C PRO A 76 -5.49 -14.95 22.88
N GLU A 77 -4.65 -14.45 23.79
CA GLU A 77 -4.82 -14.66 25.23
C GLU A 77 -5.68 -13.59 25.91
N THR A 78 -5.58 -12.34 25.45
CA THR A 78 -6.18 -11.20 26.15
C THR A 78 -7.48 -10.71 25.52
N HIS A 79 -7.76 -11.09 24.28
CA HIS A 79 -8.82 -10.53 23.42
C HIS A 79 -8.78 -9.00 23.34
N LYS A 80 -7.59 -8.41 23.47
CA LYS A 80 -7.37 -6.96 23.36
C LYS A 80 -6.74 -6.59 22.03
N PRO A 81 -6.88 -5.34 21.57
CA PRO A 81 -6.14 -4.83 20.43
C PRO A 81 -4.64 -5.08 20.59
N GLN A 82 -4.01 -5.56 19.52
CA GLN A 82 -2.58 -5.84 19.50
C GLN A 82 -1.78 -4.55 19.33
N ARG A 83 -0.48 -4.60 19.63
CA ARG A 83 0.41 -3.46 19.45
C ARG A 83 0.67 -3.20 17.96
N PRO A 84 1.01 -1.96 17.57
CA PRO A 84 1.50 -1.68 16.23
C PRO A 84 2.74 -2.52 15.90
N VAL A 85 2.82 -2.93 14.64
CA VAL A 85 3.92 -3.71 14.08
C VAL A 85 4.46 -3.01 12.84
N ILE A 86 5.74 -3.23 12.57
CA ILE A 86 6.36 -2.90 11.30
C ILE A 86 6.59 -4.20 10.52
N SER A 87 6.11 -4.24 9.28
CA SER A 87 6.14 -5.42 8.41
C SER A 87 6.84 -5.06 7.11
N VAL A 88 7.71 -5.95 6.61
CA VAL A 88 8.29 -5.87 5.27
C VAL A 88 7.66 -6.95 4.43
N ALA A 89 7.19 -6.61 3.23
CA ALA A 89 6.51 -7.55 2.35
C ALA A 89 6.88 -7.36 0.89
N ASP A 90 6.91 -8.47 0.17
CA ASP A 90 6.85 -8.47 -1.29
C ASP A 90 5.40 -8.23 -1.74
N TYR A 91 5.24 -7.48 -2.83
CA TYR A 91 3.93 -7.08 -3.35
C TYR A 91 3.78 -7.28 -4.87
N LYS A 92 4.88 -7.65 -5.53
CA LYS A 92 4.89 -7.97 -6.95
C LYS A 92 4.21 -9.33 -7.07
N ASP A 93 3.30 -9.48 -8.03
CA ASP A 93 2.35 -10.61 -8.21
C ASP A 93 0.96 -10.44 -7.58
N CYS A 94 0.60 -9.21 -7.19
CA CYS A 94 -0.73 -8.87 -6.65
C CYS A 94 -1.06 -9.51 -5.30
N GLU A 95 -0.07 -10.06 -4.60
CA GLU A 95 -0.22 -10.63 -3.27
C GLU A 95 0.67 -9.88 -2.28
N PHE A 96 0.21 -9.75 -1.03
CA PHE A 96 1.03 -9.25 0.06
C PHE A 96 1.69 -10.44 0.76
N CYS A 97 2.98 -10.65 0.50
CA CYS A 97 3.74 -11.73 1.11
C CYS A 97 4.65 -11.16 2.20
N GLU A 98 4.22 -11.26 3.46
CA GLU A 98 5.01 -10.81 4.61
C GLU A 98 6.35 -11.58 4.67
N VAL A 99 7.44 -10.84 4.65
CA VAL A 99 8.82 -11.34 4.76
C VAL A 99 9.30 -11.31 6.20
N THR A 100 8.99 -10.23 6.92
CA THR A 100 9.30 -10.09 8.35
C THR A 100 8.32 -9.13 9.03
N ASN A 101 8.13 -9.31 10.34
CA ASN A 101 7.27 -8.50 11.19
C ASN A 101 7.92 -8.28 12.56
N GLU A 102 7.93 -7.04 13.04
CA GLU A 102 8.42 -6.70 14.38
C GLU A 102 7.40 -5.87 15.16
N THR A 103 7.16 -6.26 16.41
CA THR A 103 6.31 -5.48 17.33
C THR A 103 7.06 -4.25 17.82
N LEU A 104 6.39 -3.08 17.75
CA LEU A 104 6.97 -1.83 18.22
C LEU A 104 6.79 -1.67 19.73
N ASN A 105 7.91 -1.56 20.44
CA ASN A 105 7.97 -1.17 21.84
C ASN A 105 8.22 0.34 21.93
N ILE A 106 7.14 1.12 21.89
CA ILE A 106 7.14 2.59 22.06
C ILE A 106 6.72 2.93 23.50
#